data_AF-A0A7S2QVJ5-F1
#
_entry.id   AF-A0A7S2QVJ5-F1
#
_cell.length_a   1.000
_cell.length_b   1.000
_cell.length_c   1.000
_cell.angle_alpha   90.00
_cell.angle_beta   90.00
_cell.angle_gamma   90.00
#
_symmetry.space_group_name_H-M   'P 1'
#
loop_
_entity.id
_entity.type
_entity.pdbx_description
1 polymer ?
#
loop_
_entity_poly.entity_id
_entity_poly.type
_entity_poly.pdbx_seq_one_letter_code
_entity_poly.pdbx_strand_id
1 'polypeptide(L)'
;ESPDDRVKMKLVHVDGESLVTGAATTVVDASVESCTAYTFYLDSREFKRTAKDYNITDYHIEHVNQHTLYYFTRRVLSKLLSPREARNKVTWKKEEDGKVVIDISDTKDNLNGLKTEAGNVMISVHSVWVFEPLKDIGEVPQTAVSFTTRIDFKGSIPTLVMNLIAPSFLSTVSDLRKRFDKSRDIDATKRLQIVEKLKAIRDGRVKTTAEMFQEIKDKEKVKSAFPMSDTWVKVEERGKGIGETKVKVKRGLFETAAYFWNFESRAQEKTTGDVERVVEKKIVDQEMVVRRNQKLESTFGGRHRNRVFVNNMEF
;
A
#
# COMPACT_ATOMS: atom_id res chain seq x y z
N GLU A 1 -12.84 3.29 -5.58
CA GLU A 1 -11.39 3.06 -5.81
C GLU A 1 -10.73 2.72 -4.48
N SER A 2 -9.59 2.01 -4.50
CA SER A 2 -8.86 1.66 -3.28
C SER A 2 -8.19 2.91 -2.68
N PRO A 3 -8.24 3.14 -1.36
CA PRO A 3 -7.46 4.19 -0.70
C PRO A 3 -5.96 3.87 -0.61
N ASP A 4 -5.57 2.64 -0.96
CA ASP A 4 -4.19 2.18 -1.04
C ASP A 4 -3.85 1.89 -2.51
N ASP A 5 -2.93 2.66 -3.07
CA ASP A 5 -2.49 2.61 -4.47
C ASP A 5 -1.88 1.25 -4.86
N ARG A 6 -1.34 0.52 -3.89
CA ARG A 6 -0.77 -0.82 -4.07
C ARG A 6 -1.79 -1.94 -3.87
N VAL A 7 -3.06 -1.62 -3.66
CA VAL A 7 -4.15 -2.61 -3.54
C VAL A 7 -5.19 -2.33 -4.62
N LYS A 8 -5.46 -3.35 -5.45
CA LYS A 8 -6.56 -3.29 -6.41
C LYS A 8 -7.81 -3.81 -5.73
N MET A 9 -8.88 -3.00 -5.70
CA MET A 9 -10.16 -3.37 -5.11
C MET A 9 -11.28 -3.27 -6.14
N LYS A 10 -12.16 -4.27 -6.14
CA LYS A 10 -13.44 -4.25 -6.85
C LYS A 10 -14.53 -4.62 -5.87
N LEU A 11 -15.60 -3.85 -5.85
CA LEU A 11 -16.71 -4.06 -4.95
C LEU A 11 -18.01 -3.82 -5.71
N VAL A 12 -18.96 -4.73 -5.56
CA VAL A 12 -20.28 -4.68 -6.19
C VAL A 12 -21.33 -4.86 -5.11
N HIS A 13 -22.33 -3.97 -5.12
CA HIS A 13 -23.57 -4.12 -4.39
C HIS A 13 -24.71 -3.67 -5.33
N VAL A 14 -25.89 -4.24 -5.15
CA VAL A 14 -27.09 -3.84 -5.89
C VAL A 14 -27.92 -2.93 -5.00
N ASP A 15 -28.43 -1.82 -5.54
CA ASP A 15 -29.23 -0.87 -4.77
C ASP A 15 -30.48 -1.54 -4.19
N GLY A 16 -30.71 -1.32 -2.88
CA GLY A 16 -31.81 -1.95 -2.15
C GLY A 16 -31.55 -3.38 -1.69
N GLU A 17 -30.49 -4.02 -2.17
CA GLU A 17 -30.06 -5.36 -1.74
C GLU A 17 -29.11 -5.29 -0.55
N SER A 18 -29.12 -6.34 0.26
CA SER A 18 -28.20 -6.50 1.40
C SER A 18 -26.94 -7.29 1.05
N LEU A 19 -26.82 -7.72 -0.21
CA LEU A 19 -25.72 -8.51 -0.72
C LEU A 19 -24.58 -7.63 -1.24
N VAL A 20 -23.37 -7.90 -0.76
CA VAL A 20 -22.13 -7.30 -1.22
C VAL A 20 -21.18 -8.41 -1.68
N THR A 21 -20.54 -8.20 -2.82
CA THR A 21 -19.42 -9.02 -3.26
C THR A 21 -18.21 -8.12 -3.51
N GLY A 22 -17.06 -8.49 -2.96
CA GLY A 22 -15.82 -7.76 -3.07
C GLY A 22 -14.65 -8.66 -3.40
N ALA A 23 -13.69 -8.10 -4.12
CA ALA A 23 -12.40 -8.71 -4.39
C ALA A 23 -11.29 -7.68 -4.21
N ALA A 24 -10.21 -8.07 -3.55
CA ALA A 24 -9.02 -7.25 -3.39
C ALA A 24 -7.76 -8.07 -3.63
N THR A 25 -6.77 -7.48 -4.32
CA THR A 25 -5.50 -8.15 -4.64
C THR A 25 -4.31 -7.23 -4.39
N THR A 26 -3.21 -7.76 -3.88
CA THR A 26 -1.95 -7.04 -3.67
C THR A 26 -0.74 -7.98 -3.65
N VAL A 27 0.46 -7.39 -3.57
CA VAL A 27 1.72 -8.11 -3.26
C VAL A 27 2.23 -7.62 -1.92
N VAL A 28 2.50 -8.56 -1.02
CA VAL A 28 2.98 -8.33 0.34
C VAL A 28 4.44 -8.74 0.46
N ASP A 29 5.26 -7.91 1.09
CA ASP A 29 6.69 -8.14 1.25
C ASP A 29 7.00 -9.06 2.45
N ALA A 30 6.37 -10.23 2.47
CA ALA A 30 6.52 -11.27 3.49
C ALA A 30 6.29 -12.66 2.88
N SER A 31 6.64 -13.71 3.64
CA SER A 31 6.38 -15.09 3.24
C SER A 31 4.88 -15.43 3.33
N VAL A 32 4.48 -16.49 2.63
CA VAL A 32 3.11 -17.04 2.69
C VAL A 32 2.74 -17.37 4.13
N GLU A 33 3.65 -17.97 4.90
CA GLU A 33 3.45 -18.33 6.30
C GLU A 33 3.21 -17.10 7.18
N SER A 34 3.98 -16.02 6.98
CA SER A 34 3.84 -14.79 7.77
C SER A 34 2.50 -14.10 7.47
N CYS A 35 2.10 -14.06 6.20
CA CYS A 35 0.81 -13.51 5.79
C CYS A 35 -0.35 -14.33 6.34
N THR A 36 -0.29 -15.66 6.18
CA THR A 36 -1.30 -16.60 6.68
C THR A 36 -1.45 -16.49 8.19
N ALA A 37 -0.34 -16.50 8.93
CA ALA A 37 -0.37 -16.42 10.39
C ALA A 37 -1.00 -15.11 10.86
N TYR A 38 -0.67 -13.97 10.24
CA TYR A 38 -1.29 -12.70 10.59
C TYR A 38 -2.80 -12.70 10.33
N THR A 39 -3.24 -13.23 9.18
CA THR A 39 -4.66 -13.26 8.81
C THR A 39 -5.46 -14.26 9.65
N PHE A 40 -4.90 -15.41 10.00
CA PHE A 40 -5.60 -16.46 10.76
C PHE A 40 -5.61 -16.18 12.27
N TYR A 41 -4.64 -15.44 12.81
CA TYR A 41 -4.49 -15.20 14.25
C TYR A 41 -5.45 -14.11 14.78
N LEU A 42 -6.74 -14.42 14.74
CA LEU A 42 -7.85 -13.52 15.07
C LEU A 42 -8.02 -13.25 16.59
N ASP A 43 -7.27 -13.91 17.47
CA ASP A 43 -7.27 -13.69 18.92
C ASP A 43 -5.99 -12.96 19.42
N SER A 44 -5.19 -12.45 18.48
CA SER A 44 -3.99 -11.67 18.79
C SER A 44 -4.32 -10.41 19.60
N ARG A 45 -3.38 -9.97 20.46
CA ARG A 45 -3.50 -8.71 21.23
C ARG A 45 -3.76 -7.50 20.32
N GLU A 46 -3.19 -7.53 19.12
CA GLU A 46 -3.40 -6.50 18.12
C GLU A 46 -4.83 -6.49 17.62
N PHE A 47 -5.37 -7.65 17.22
CA PHE A 47 -6.76 -7.76 16.80
C PHE A 47 -7.71 -7.27 17.91
N LYS A 48 -7.46 -7.62 19.18
CA LYS A 48 -8.29 -7.12 20.30
C LYS A 48 -8.33 -5.60 20.38
N ARG A 49 -7.23 -4.93 19.99
CA ARG A 49 -7.11 -3.47 20.00
C ARG A 49 -7.80 -2.83 18.79
N THR A 50 -7.72 -3.45 17.62
CA THR A 50 -8.20 -2.90 16.34
C THR A 50 -9.57 -3.41 15.91
N ALA A 51 -10.17 -4.39 16.60
CA ALA A 51 -11.47 -4.95 16.24
C ALA A 51 -12.57 -3.88 16.10
N LYS A 52 -12.53 -2.84 16.94
CA LYS A 52 -13.49 -1.72 16.89
C LYS A 52 -13.40 -0.92 15.59
N ASP A 53 -12.23 -0.89 14.94
CA ASP A 53 -12.03 -0.21 13.66
C ASP A 53 -12.82 -0.89 12.53
N TYR A 54 -13.18 -2.17 12.71
CA TYR A 54 -14.03 -2.95 11.80
C TYR A 54 -15.49 -3.04 12.27
N ASN A 55 -15.91 -2.14 13.17
CA ASN A 55 -17.23 -2.09 13.80
C ASN A 55 -17.58 -3.35 14.61
N ILE A 56 -16.60 -4.14 15.05
CA ILE A 56 -16.82 -5.32 15.88
C ILE A 56 -16.94 -4.85 17.33
N THR A 57 -18.11 -5.08 17.93
CA THR A 57 -18.41 -4.73 19.32
C THR A 57 -18.17 -5.88 20.27
N ASP A 58 -18.34 -7.11 19.80
CA ASP A 58 -18.06 -8.32 20.56
C ASP A 58 -17.64 -9.44 19.60
N TYR A 59 -16.80 -10.35 20.09
CA TYR A 59 -16.39 -11.54 19.33
C TYR A 59 -15.96 -12.67 20.24
N HIS A 60 -16.13 -13.89 19.75
CA HIS A 60 -15.70 -15.12 20.40
C HIS A 60 -14.92 -15.97 19.42
N ILE A 61 -13.81 -16.54 19.89
CA ILE A 61 -12.95 -17.42 19.10
C ILE A 61 -12.78 -18.73 19.86
N GLU A 62 -13.04 -19.83 19.19
CA GLU A 62 -12.85 -21.18 19.71
C GLU A 62 -12.00 -21.99 18.72
N HIS A 63 -10.81 -22.40 19.15
CA HIS A 63 -9.90 -23.20 18.32
C HIS A 63 -10.36 -24.66 18.32
N VAL A 64 -10.63 -25.22 17.14
CA VAL A 64 -11.00 -26.63 16.97
C VAL A 64 -9.75 -27.49 16.88
N ASN A 65 -8.79 -27.03 16.08
CA ASN A 65 -7.48 -27.64 15.88
C ASN A 65 -6.51 -26.58 15.35
N GLN A 66 -5.31 -26.99 14.90
CA GLN A 66 -4.27 -26.08 14.42
C GLN A 66 -4.65 -25.27 13.16
N HIS A 67 -5.63 -25.74 12.39
CA HIS A 67 -6.00 -25.15 11.11
C HIS A 67 -7.47 -24.76 11.00
N THR A 68 -8.24 -24.90 12.07
CA THR A 68 -9.66 -24.57 12.11
C THR A 68 -10.01 -23.91 13.43
N LEU A 69 -10.70 -22.78 13.35
CA LEU A 69 -11.31 -22.10 14.48
C LEU A 69 -12.74 -21.68 14.15
N TYR A 70 -13.53 -21.43 15.18
CA TYR A 70 -14.79 -20.73 15.07
C TYR A 70 -14.59 -19.26 15.40
N TYR A 71 -15.20 -18.39 14.62
CA TYR A 71 -15.11 -16.95 14.73
C TYR A 71 -16.50 -16.35 14.69
N PHE A 72 -17.00 -16.00 15.86
CA PHE A 72 -18.33 -15.41 16.04
C PHE A 72 -18.16 -13.93 16.32
N THR A 73 -18.93 -13.08 15.63
CA THR A 73 -18.83 -11.63 15.79
C THR A 73 -20.19 -10.97 15.93
N ARG A 74 -20.22 -9.88 16.68
CA ARG A 74 -21.29 -8.89 16.69
C ARG A 74 -20.75 -7.56 16.18
N ARG A 75 -21.46 -6.95 15.24
CA ARG A 75 -21.09 -5.68 14.60
C ARG A 75 -22.20 -4.66 14.66
N VAL A 76 -21.85 -3.39 14.81
CA VAL A 76 -22.78 -2.27 14.70
C VAL A 76 -22.41 -1.45 13.47
N LEU A 77 -23.12 -1.65 12.37
CA LEU A 77 -22.81 -1.01 11.08
C LEU A 77 -23.20 0.47 11.04
N SER A 78 -24.29 0.84 11.72
CA SER A 78 -24.74 2.21 11.90
C SER A 78 -25.73 2.28 13.07
N LYS A 79 -26.03 3.49 13.57
CA LYS A 79 -27.08 3.69 14.59
C LYS A 79 -28.50 3.45 14.07
N LEU A 80 -28.68 3.32 12.75
CA LEU A 80 -29.99 3.13 12.10
C LEU A 80 -30.32 1.66 11.83
N LEU A 81 -29.36 0.75 12.07
CA LEU A 81 -29.52 -0.68 11.80
C LEU A 81 -29.38 -1.47 13.10
N SER A 82 -30.17 -2.52 13.25
CA SER A 82 -29.94 -3.50 14.32
C SER A 82 -28.52 -4.09 14.21
N PRO A 83 -27.88 -4.48 15.33
CA PRO A 83 -26.59 -5.14 15.28
C PRO A 83 -26.62 -6.40 14.41
N ARG A 84 -25.49 -6.68 13.77
CA ARG A 84 -25.28 -7.84 12.90
C ARG A 84 -24.48 -8.90 13.62
N GLU A 85 -24.95 -10.14 13.59
CA GLU A 85 -24.25 -11.30 14.14
C GLU A 85 -23.79 -12.21 13.01
N ALA A 86 -22.54 -12.66 13.07
CA ALA A 86 -22.00 -13.66 12.15
C ALA A 86 -21.47 -14.86 12.94
N ARG A 87 -21.72 -16.07 12.43
CA ARG A 87 -21.19 -17.32 12.98
C ARG A 87 -20.38 -18.03 11.91
N ASN A 88 -19.06 -17.90 11.98
CA ASN A 88 -18.19 -18.44 10.94
C ASN A 88 -17.28 -19.54 11.46
N LYS A 89 -16.99 -20.50 10.59
CA LYS A 89 -15.89 -21.43 10.70
C LYS A 89 -14.78 -20.94 9.78
N VAL A 90 -13.58 -20.80 10.32
CA VAL A 90 -12.39 -20.36 9.60
C VAL A 90 -11.45 -21.55 9.50
N THR A 91 -11.08 -21.94 8.28
CA THR A 91 -10.16 -23.06 8.05
C THR A 91 -9.08 -22.65 7.08
N TRP A 92 -7.81 -22.91 7.42
CA TRP A 92 -6.70 -22.76 6.47
C TRP A 92 -6.22 -24.11 5.96
N LYS A 93 -5.73 -24.15 4.72
CA LYS A 93 -5.13 -25.32 4.08
C LYS A 93 -3.93 -24.88 3.23
N LYS A 94 -2.82 -25.61 3.33
CA LYS A 94 -1.67 -25.49 2.43
C LYS A 94 -1.83 -26.48 1.27
N GLU A 95 -1.57 -26.01 0.05
CA GLU A 95 -1.58 -26.81 -1.18
C GLU A 95 -0.15 -27.20 -1.59
N GLU A 96 -0.03 -28.10 -2.57
CA GLU A 96 1.25 -28.73 -2.96
C GLU A 96 2.29 -27.72 -3.50
N ASP A 97 1.84 -26.65 -4.12
CA ASP A 97 2.67 -25.56 -4.68
C ASP A 97 3.11 -24.53 -3.62
N GLY A 98 2.81 -24.77 -2.35
CA GLY A 98 3.11 -23.87 -1.24
C GLY A 98 2.08 -22.76 -1.06
N LYS A 99 1.04 -22.71 -1.89
CA LYS A 99 -0.11 -21.81 -1.73
C LYS A 99 -0.85 -22.13 -0.44
N VAL A 100 -1.42 -21.11 0.20
CA VAL A 100 -2.30 -21.28 1.35
C VAL A 100 -3.64 -20.62 1.07
N VAL A 101 -4.71 -21.33 1.38
CA VAL A 101 -6.09 -20.84 1.30
C VAL A 101 -6.67 -20.76 2.70
N ILE A 102 -7.32 -19.64 3.04
CA ILE A 102 -8.15 -19.53 4.25
C ILE A 102 -9.60 -19.35 3.79
N ASP A 103 -10.44 -20.34 4.11
CA ASP A 103 -11.89 -20.27 3.93
C ASP A 103 -12.55 -19.78 5.22
N ILE A 104 -13.46 -18.81 5.08
CA ILE A 104 -14.33 -18.29 6.13
C ILE A 104 -15.75 -18.51 5.65
N SER A 105 -16.45 -19.47 6.22
CA SER A 105 -17.80 -19.86 5.82
C SER A 105 -18.75 -19.87 7.02
N ASP A 106 -20.05 -19.68 6.77
CA ASP A 106 -21.07 -19.80 7.81
C ASP A 106 -21.06 -21.20 8.43
N THR A 107 -21.29 -21.26 9.73
CA THR A 107 -21.50 -22.53 10.45
C THR A 107 -22.82 -22.56 11.21
N LYS A 108 -23.38 -23.75 11.31
CA LYS A 108 -24.53 -24.08 12.17
C LYS A 108 -24.11 -24.69 13.51
N ASP A 109 -22.81 -24.91 13.70
CA ASP A 109 -22.27 -25.47 14.93
C ASP A 109 -22.59 -24.51 16.08
N ASN A 110 -23.43 -24.97 17.01
CA ASN A 110 -23.92 -24.16 18.10
C ASN A 110 -22.94 -24.23 19.27
N LEU A 111 -21.98 -23.33 19.28
CA LEU A 111 -21.01 -23.22 20.36
C LEU A 111 -21.46 -22.18 21.37
N ASN A 112 -21.23 -22.50 22.65
CA ASN A 112 -21.64 -21.70 23.80
C ASN A 112 -20.91 -20.33 23.91
N GLY A 113 -20.03 -20.01 22.96
CA GLY A 113 -19.10 -18.89 23.04
C GLY A 113 -19.71 -17.50 22.91
N LEU A 114 -20.80 -17.35 22.15
CA LEU A 114 -21.54 -16.08 22.00
C LEU A 114 -23.03 -16.42 21.88
N LYS A 115 -23.82 -16.02 22.89
CA LYS A 115 -25.27 -16.20 22.87
C LYS A 115 -25.86 -15.26 21.83
N THR A 116 -26.74 -15.78 20.97
CA THR A 116 -27.51 -14.93 20.04
C THR A 116 -28.47 -14.07 20.85
N GLU A 117 -28.46 -12.78 20.57
CA GLU A 117 -29.33 -11.81 21.25
C GLU A 117 -30.58 -11.53 20.42
N ALA A 118 -31.73 -11.47 21.11
CA ALA A 118 -32.99 -11.09 20.49
C ALA A 118 -32.89 -9.66 19.92
N GLY A 119 -33.32 -9.47 18.67
CA GLY A 119 -33.24 -8.18 17.97
C GLY A 119 -32.00 -8.00 17.09
N ASN A 120 -30.98 -8.85 17.23
CA ASN A 120 -29.85 -8.88 16.30
C ASN A 120 -30.21 -9.63 15.01
N VAL A 121 -29.55 -9.25 13.91
CA VAL A 121 -29.77 -9.85 12.59
C VAL A 121 -28.59 -10.76 12.25
N MET A 122 -28.88 -12.04 12.01
CA MET A 122 -27.89 -13.02 11.58
C MET A 122 -27.52 -12.78 10.12
N ILE A 123 -26.25 -12.49 9.85
CA ILE A 123 -25.72 -12.29 8.50
C ILE A 123 -25.10 -13.57 7.97
N SER A 124 -24.93 -13.64 6.65
CA SER A 124 -24.22 -14.73 5.97
C SER A 124 -22.94 -14.21 5.36
N VAL A 125 -21.83 -14.89 5.61
CA VAL A 125 -20.50 -14.51 5.14
C VAL A 125 -19.82 -15.72 4.51
N HIS A 126 -19.35 -15.54 3.28
CA HIS A 126 -18.37 -16.42 2.67
C HIS A 126 -17.19 -15.60 2.19
N SER A 127 -16.01 -15.82 2.76
CA SER A 127 -14.79 -15.13 2.35
C SER A 127 -13.65 -16.11 2.17
N VAL A 128 -12.78 -15.83 1.20
CA VAL A 128 -11.64 -16.67 0.87
C VAL A 128 -10.41 -15.77 0.75
N TRP A 129 -9.36 -16.13 1.47
CA TRP A 129 -8.01 -15.62 1.25
C TRP A 129 -7.20 -16.65 0.50
N VAL A 130 -6.39 -16.16 -0.44
CA VAL A 130 -5.42 -16.97 -1.19
C VAL A 130 -4.07 -16.28 -1.11
N PHE A 131 -3.07 -17.03 -0.65
CA PHE A 131 -1.68 -16.59 -0.52
C PHE A 131 -0.81 -17.46 -1.43
N GLU A 132 -0.20 -16.84 -2.44
CA GLU A 132 0.65 -17.54 -3.42
C GLU A 132 2.09 -17.02 -3.32
N PRO A 133 3.10 -17.91 -3.25
CA PRO A 133 4.49 -17.47 -3.24
C PRO A 133 4.85 -16.83 -4.59
N LEU A 134 5.61 -15.74 -4.53
CA LEU A 134 6.21 -15.09 -5.69
C LEU A 134 7.74 -15.16 -5.58
N LYS A 135 8.44 -14.75 -6.64
CA LYS A 135 9.89 -14.62 -6.62
C LYS A 135 10.31 -13.55 -5.60
N ASP A 136 11.22 -13.92 -4.71
CA ASP A 136 11.83 -13.02 -3.72
C ASP A 136 12.53 -11.82 -4.38
N ILE A 137 12.57 -10.70 -3.64
CA ILE A 137 13.33 -9.52 -4.00
C ILE A 137 14.52 -9.42 -3.07
N GLY A 138 15.67 -9.93 -3.53
CA GLY A 138 16.83 -10.11 -2.66
C GLY A 138 16.51 -11.14 -1.58
N GLU A 139 16.62 -10.72 -0.32
CA GLU A 139 16.30 -11.55 0.85
C GLU A 139 14.87 -11.36 1.37
N VAL A 140 14.04 -10.58 0.66
CA VAL A 140 12.68 -10.27 1.08
C VAL A 140 11.69 -11.16 0.32
N PRO A 141 11.02 -12.11 0.99
CA PRO A 141 10.00 -12.92 0.35
C PRO A 141 8.86 -12.07 -0.21
N GLN A 142 8.23 -12.55 -1.28
CA GLN A 142 7.08 -11.90 -1.89
C GLN A 142 5.89 -12.86 -1.90
N THR A 143 4.72 -12.36 -1.52
CA THR A 143 3.47 -13.15 -1.55
C THR A 143 2.41 -12.37 -2.32
N ALA A 144 1.84 -13.00 -3.35
CA ALA A 144 0.60 -12.53 -3.96
C ALA A 144 -0.57 -12.87 -3.04
N VAL A 145 -1.39 -11.86 -2.74
CA VAL A 145 -2.55 -12.01 -1.86
C VAL A 145 -3.80 -11.66 -2.65
N SER A 146 -4.76 -12.58 -2.65
CA SER A 146 -6.12 -12.35 -3.13
C SER A 146 -7.12 -12.58 -2.01
N PHE A 147 -8.07 -11.66 -1.87
CA PHE A 147 -9.17 -11.76 -0.93
C PHE A 147 -10.47 -11.58 -1.68
N THR A 148 -11.39 -12.53 -1.53
CA THR A 148 -12.75 -12.42 -2.06
C THR A 148 -13.74 -12.59 -0.92
N THR A 149 -14.77 -11.76 -0.90
CA THR A 149 -15.82 -11.82 0.14
C THR A 149 -17.19 -11.66 -0.49
N ARG A 150 -18.14 -12.44 0.00
CA ARG A 150 -19.57 -12.35 -0.26
C ARG A 150 -20.27 -12.24 1.08
N ILE A 151 -20.94 -11.12 1.31
CA ILE A 151 -21.62 -10.84 2.57
C ILE A 151 -23.07 -10.50 2.26
N ASP A 152 -23.99 -11.23 2.87
CA ASP A 152 -25.41 -10.89 2.91
C ASP A 152 -25.73 -10.39 4.32
N PHE A 153 -25.86 -9.06 4.42
CA PHE A 153 -26.11 -8.39 5.69
C PHE A 153 -27.55 -8.49 6.19
N LYS A 154 -28.45 -9.05 5.37
CA LYS A 154 -29.90 -9.17 5.58
C LYS A 154 -30.63 -7.84 5.88
N GLY A 155 -31.93 -7.86 5.61
CA GLY A 155 -32.82 -6.71 5.79
C GLY A 155 -32.59 -5.62 4.74
N SER A 156 -33.24 -4.47 4.93
CA SER A 156 -33.11 -3.31 4.04
C SER A 156 -32.00 -2.39 4.53
N ILE A 157 -30.91 -2.29 3.77
CA ILE A 157 -29.77 -1.43 4.09
C ILE A 157 -29.76 -0.25 3.13
N PRO A 158 -29.85 1.00 3.62
CA PRO A 158 -29.76 2.16 2.76
C PRO A 158 -28.43 2.18 1.98
N THR A 159 -28.48 2.49 0.69
CA THR A 159 -27.30 2.60 -0.20
C THR A 159 -26.22 3.51 0.38
N LEU A 160 -26.60 4.62 1.03
CA LEU A 160 -25.63 5.52 1.68
C LEU A 160 -24.82 4.80 2.77
N VAL A 161 -25.47 3.97 3.58
CA VAL A 161 -24.79 3.17 4.62
C VAL A 161 -23.90 2.13 3.96
N MET A 162 -24.40 1.46 2.91
CA MET A 162 -23.64 0.43 2.19
C MET A 162 -22.35 1.00 1.58
N ASN A 163 -22.42 2.15 0.91
CA ASN A 163 -21.27 2.82 0.32
C ASN A 163 -20.21 3.22 1.35
N LEU A 164 -20.62 3.54 2.58
CA LEU A 164 -19.71 3.88 3.66
C LEU A 164 -18.98 2.65 4.21
N ILE A 165 -19.69 1.54 4.41
CA ILE A 165 -19.14 0.35 5.09
C ILE A 165 -18.45 -0.61 4.14
N ALA A 166 -18.91 -0.74 2.89
CA ALA A 166 -18.46 -1.82 2.01
C ALA A 166 -16.95 -1.77 1.69
N PRO A 167 -16.31 -0.60 1.50
CA PRO A 167 -14.87 -0.52 1.33
C PRO A 167 -14.05 -1.00 2.54
N SER A 168 -14.57 -0.88 3.76
CA SER A 168 -13.84 -1.30 4.98
C SER A 168 -13.66 -2.82 5.07
N PHE A 169 -14.52 -3.59 4.41
CA PHE A 169 -14.35 -5.05 4.34
C PHE A 169 -13.16 -5.46 3.48
N LEU A 170 -12.79 -4.64 2.49
CA LEU A 170 -11.60 -4.89 1.66
C LEU A 170 -10.34 -4.23 2.22
N SER A 171 -10.45 -3.29 3.17
CA SER A 171 -9.30 -2.56 3.73
C SER A 171 -8.32 -3.45 4.48
N THR A 172 -8.77 -4.60 4.98
CA THR A 172 -7.91 -5.61 5.63
C THR A 172 -6.74 -6.05 4.73
N VAL A 173 -6.90 -6.04 3.41
CA VAL A 173 -5.81 -6.31 2.46
C VAL A 173 -4.75 -5.20 2.48
N SER A 174 -5.19 -3.95 2.58
CA SER A 174 -4.29 -2.81 2.77
C SER A 174 -3.57 -2.87 4.12
N ASP A 175 -4.26 -3.28 5.18
CA ASP A 175 -3.68 -3.41 6.51
C ASP A 175 -2.58 -4.46 6.54
N LEU A 176 -2.82 -5.64 5.93
CA LEU A 176 -1.82 -6.68 5.75
C LEU A 176 -0.60 -6.17 4.96
N ARG A 177 -0.82 -5.51 3.81
CA ARG A 177 0.26 -4.95 2.99
C ARG A 177 1.08 -3.90 3.74
N LYS A 178 0.41 -2.99 4.47
CA LYS A 178 1.06 -1.95 5.27
C LYS A 178 1.89 -2.54 6.40
N ARG A 179 1.37 -3.58 7.05
CA ARG A 179 2.04 -4.28 8.15
C ARG A 179 3.39 -4.85 7.71
N PHE A 180 3.42 -5.51 6.56
CA PHE A 180 4.63 -6.12 6.04
C PHE A 180 5.33 -5.25 5.00
N ASP A 181 5.16 -3.91 5.02
CA ASP A 181 5.83 -3.04 4.05
C ASP A 181 7.36 -3.05 4.28
N LYS A 182 8.09 -3.67 3.35
CA LYS A 182 9.56 -3.76 3.36
C LYS A 182 10.20 -2.92 2.26
N SER A 183 9.45 -1.95 1.73
CA SER A 183 9.91 -1.02 0.68
C SER A 183 11.29 -0.41 0.98
N ARG A 184 11.53 0.02 2.24
CA ARG A 184 12.82 0.61 2.63
C ARG A 184 13.99 -0.37 2.61
N ASP A 185 13.75 -1.62 3.02
CA ASP A 185 14.77 -2.68 3.07
C ASP A 185 15.13 -3.10 1.64
N ILE A 186 14.11 -3.33 0.79
CA ILE A 186 14.28 -3.60 -0.65
C ILE A 186 15.07 -2.47 -1.32
N ASP A 187 14.69 -1.22 -1.06
CA ASP A 187 15.37 -0.06 -1.65
C ASP A 187 16.79 0.12 -1.12
N ALA A 188 17.08 -0.27 0.12
CA ALA A 188 18.42 -0.25 0.68
C ALA A 188 19.33 -1.26 -0.03
N THR A 189 18.86 -2.49 -0.23
CA THR A 189 19.60 -3.52 -0.97
C THR A 189 19.87 -3.09 -2.41
N LYS A 190 18.86 -2.53 -3.10
CA LYS A 190 19.04 -1.95 -4.44
C LYS A 190 20.07 -0.81 -4.44
N ARG A 191 20.02 0.09 -3.46
CA ARG A 191 21.02 1.18 -3.34
C ARG A 191 22.43 0.64 -3.14
N LEU A 192 22.62 -0.42 -2.37
CA LEU A 192 23.96 -1.05 -2.22
C LEU A 192 24.48 -1.59 -3.55
N GLN A 193 23.63 -2.24 -4.34
CA GLN A 193 24.00 -2.71 -5.68
C GLN A 193 24.38 -1.55 -6.60
N ILE A 194 23.66 -0.42 -6.53
CA ILE A 194 23.99 0.79 -7.28
C ILE A 194 25.34 1.36 -6.81
N VAL A 195 25.58 1.44 -5.51
CA VAL A 195 26.87 1.93 -4.96
C VAL A 195 28.05 1.13 -5.51
N GLU A 196 27.95 -0.20 -5.55
CA GLU A 196 29.02 -1.04 -6.10
C GLU A 196 29.23 -0.79 -7.61
N LYS A 197 28.15 -0.58 -8.36
CA LYS A 197 28.26 -0.17 -9.77
C LYS A 197 28.94 1.18 -9.93
N LEU A 198 28.60 2.17 -9.09
CA LEU A 198 29.21 3.50 -9.14
C LEU A 198 30.70 3.48 -8.82
N LYS A 199 31.14 2.65 -7.86
CA LYS A 199 32.56 2.47 -7.56
C LYS A 199 33.34 1.81 -8.71
N ALA A 200 32.67 0.98 -9.51
CA ALA A 200 33.28 0.26 -10.62
C ALA A 200 33.42 1.11 -11.90
N ILE A 201 32.75 2.26 -11.98
CA ILE A 201 32.90 3.20 -13.09
C ILE A 201 34.32 3.77 -13.06
N ARG A 202 35.14 3.42 -14.06
CA ARG A 202 36.47 4.00 -14.29
C ARG A 202 36.31 5.23 -15.16
N ASP A 203 36.66 6.41 -14.63
CA ASP A 203 36.78 7.71 -15.31
C ASP A 203 36.03 7.83 -16.63
N GLY A 204 34.71 7.93 -16.54
CA GLY A 204 33.89 8.46 -17.64
C GLY A 204 34.19 9.94 -17.86
N ARG A 205 33.78 10.50 -19.01
CA ARG A 205 33.76 11.96 -19.21
C ARG A 205 32.74 12.57 -18.24
N VAL A 206 33.19 12.88 -17.02
CA VAL A 206 32.42 13.68 -16.08
C VAL A 206 32.41 15.10 -16.63
N LYS A 207 31.28 15.53 -17.19
CA LYS A 207 31.06 16.97 -17.45
C LYS A 207 31.30 17.68 -16.12
N THR A 208 32.12 18.73 -16.10
CA THR A 208 32.37 19.43 -14.84
C THR A 208 31.08 20.06 -14.33
N THR A 209 30.97 20.32 -13.01
CA THR A 209 29.82 21.05 -12.47
C THR A 209 29.60 22.38 -13.20
N ALA A 210 30.67 23.04 -13.67
CA ALA A 210 30.59 24.27 -14.45
C ALA A 210 30.08 24.06 -15.90
N GLU A 211 30.34 22.89 -16.48
CA GLU A 211 29.79 22.50 -17.79
C GLU A 211 28.32 22.08 -17.69
N MET A 212 27.90 21.47 -16.57
CA MET A 212 26.53 21.02 -16.34
C MET A 212 25.61 22.12 -15.77
N PHE A 213 26.16 23.01 -14.96
CA PHE A 213 25.45 24.11 -14.31
C PHE A 213 26.14 25.43 -14.61
N GLN A 214 25.51 26.27 -15.42
CA GLN A 214 25.87 27.68 -15.51
C GLN A 214 25.51 28.36 -14.19
N GLU A 215 26.45 29.10 -13.62
CA GLU A 215 26.21 29.85 -12.39
C GLU A 215 25.08 30.86 -12.62
N ILE A 216 24.01 30.73 -11.83
CA ILE A 216 22.82 31.57 -12.00
C ILE A 216 23.13 32.97 -11.47
N LYS A 217 23.41 33.91 -12.37
CA LYS A 217 23.52 35.34 -12.05
C LYS A 217 22.15 35.89 -11.64
N ASP A 218 22.14 36.78 -10.66
CA ASP A 218 20.93 37.47 -10.16
C ASP A 218 19.87 36.52 -9.56
N LYS A 219 20.33 35.44 -8.90
CA LYS A 219 19.45 34.49 -8.22
C LYS A 219 18.97 35.03 -6.86
N GLU A 220 17.69 34.81 -6.56
CA GLU A 220 17.11 35.19 -5.28
C GLU A 220 17.08 33.99 -4.32
N LYS A 221 17.48 34.21 -3.06
CA LYS A 221 17.41 33.15 -2.04
C LYS A 221 15.96 32.99 -1.58
N VAL A 222 15.42 31.79 -1.74
CA VAL A 222 14.07 31.47 -1.27
C VAL A 222 14.13 31.21 0.23
N LYS A 223 13.65 32.16 1.02
CA LYS A 223 13.52 32.00 2.48
C LYS A 223 12.49 30.91 2.77
N SER A 224 12.76 30.08 3.76
CA SER A 224 11.85 29.04 4.30
C SER A 224 11.37 27.93 3.35
N ALA A 225 11.98 27.74 2.17
CA ALA A 225 11.60 26.62 1.30
C ALA A 225 11.81 25.25 1.99
N PHE A 226 12.98 25.05 2.61
CA PHE A 226 13.30 23.85 3.37
C PHE A 226 14.29 24.17 4.51
N PRO A 227 14.06 23.70 5.75
CA PRO A 227 14.90 24.05 6.91
C PRO A 227 16.37 23.60 6.80
N MET A 228 16.63 22.57 5.99
CA MET A 228 17.93 21.89 5.90
C MET A 228 18.69 22.16 4.61
N SER A 229 18.16 23.01 3.72
CA SER A 229 18.80 23.32 2.45
C SER A 229 18.75 24.80 2.13
N ASP A 230 19.79 25.31 1.49
CA ASP A 230 19.75 26.61 0.87
C ASP A 230 19.21 26.47 -0.56
N THR A 231 18.17 27.23 -0.89
CA THR A 231 17.54 27.23 -2.22
C THR A 231 17.57 28.62 -2.82
N TRP A 232 17.91 28.69 -4.10
CA TRP A 232 17.91 29.90 -4.91
C TRP A 232 17.11 29.68 -6.18
N VAL A 233 16.37 30.69 -6.61
CA VAL A 233 15.58 30.65 -7.84
C VAL A 233 15.83 31.93 -8.63
N LYS A 234 15.90 31.79 -9.95
CA LYS A 234 15.79 32.89 -10.90
C LYS A 234 14.59 32.62 -11.78
N VAL A 235 13.61 33.53 -11.76
CA VAL A 235 12.49 33.49 -12.70
C VAL A 235 12.92 34.18 -13.98
N GLU A 236 12.75 33.48 -15.09
CA GLU A 236 12.94 34.02 -16.44
C GLU A 236 11.58 34.34 -17.07
N GLU A 237 11.58 34.75 -18.33
CA GLU A 237 10.36 35.08 -19.06
C GLU A 237 9.45 33.86 -19.25
N ARG A 238 8.13 34.11 -19.29
CA ARG A 238 7.09 33.15 -19.71
C ARG A 238 7.06 31.83 -18.93
N GLY A 239 7.24 31.89 -17.61
CA GLY A 239 7.13 30.71 -16.73
C GLY A 239 8.32 29.77 -16.81
N LYS A 240 9.44 30.22 -17.37
CA LYS A 240 10.74 29.58 -17.25
C LYS A 240 11.40 30.04 -15.96
N GLY A 241 12.18 29.16 -15.35
CA GLY A 241 12.96 29.51 -14.19
C GLY A 241 14.03 28.47 -13.94
N ILE A 242 15.13 28.91 -13.35
CA ILE A 242 16.24 28.05 -12.98
C ILE A 242 16.33 28.06 -11.45
N GLY A 243 16.44 26.87 -10.86
CA GLY A 243 16.57 26.68 -9.43
C GLY A 243 17.87 25.97 -9.08
N GLU A 244 18.47 26.36 -7.95
CA GLU A 244 19.63 25.69 -7.36
C GLU A 244 19.30 25.40 -5.89
N THR A 245 19.54 24.17 -5.44
CA THR A 245 19.42 23.79 -4.04
C THR A 245 20.70 23.12 -3.57
N LYS A 246 21.22 23.55 -2.42
CA LYS A 246 22.38 22.94 -1.74
C LYS A 246 21.96 22.37 -0.41
N VAL A 247 22.37 21.14 -0.15
CA VAL A 247 22.14 20.43 1.12
C VAL A 247 23.42 19.71 1.53
N LYS A 248 23.73 19.75 2.83
CA LYS A 248 24.82 18.95 3.41
C LYS A 248 24.24 17.63 3.90
N VAL A 249 24.65 16.53 3.30
CA VAL A 249 24.18 15.18 3.65
C VAL A 249 25.23 14.45 4.48
N LYS A 250 24.82 13.81 5.58
CA LYS A 250 25.71 13.00 6.44
C LYS A 250 25.85 11.56 5.92
N ARG A 251 26.29 11.39 4.68
CA ARG A 251 26.49 10.10 3.98
C ARG A 251 27.65 10.17 2.98
N GLY A 252 28.13 9.02 2.53
CA GLY A 252 29.19 8.94 1.51
C GLY A 252 28.72 9.44 0.15
N LEU A 253 29.68 9.81 -0.73
CA LEU A 253 29.41 10.31 -2.08
C LEU A 253 28.56 9.32 -2.89
N PHE A 254 29.03 8.07 -3.02
CA PHE A 254 28.33 7.05 -3.80
C PHE A 254 26.97 6.69 -3.23
N GLU A 255 26.81 6.69 -1.90
CA GLU A 255 25.51 6.42 -1.28
C GLU A 255 24.51 7.55 -1.57
N THR A 256 24.98 8.80 -1.52
CA THR A 256 24.16 9.98 -1.86
C THR A 256 23.77 9.95 -3.35
N ALA A 257 24.70 9.61 -4.23
CA ALA A 257 24.45 9.49 -5.66
C ALA A 257 23.48 8.33 -5.98
N ALA A 258 23.66 7.18 -5.32
CA ALA A 258 22.80 6.01 -5.44
C ALA A 258 21.37 6.26 -4.96
N TYR A 259 21.18 7.16 -3.97
CA TYR A 259 19.85 7.59 -3.55
C TYR A 259 19.06 8.19 -4.71
N PHE A 260 19.66 9.09 -5.50
CA PHE A 260 18.97 9.69 -6.65
C PHE A 260 18.83 8.72 -7.83
N TRP A 261 19.80 7.82 -8.02
CA TRP A 261 19.77 6.84 -9.10
C TRP A 261 18.77 5.72 -8.91
N ASN A 262 18.40 5.40 -7.67
CA ASN A 262 17.37 4.41 -7.37
C ASN A 262 15.97 4.96 -7.67
N PHE A 263 15.72 5.30 -8.93
CA PHE A 263 14.54 6.01 -9.39
C PHE A 263 13.24 5.22 -9.17
N GLU A 264 13.34 3.89 -9.20
CA GLU A 264 12.26 2.93 -8.92
C GLU A 264 12.14 2.59 -7.42
N SER A 265 12.69 3.44 -6.55
CA SER A 265 12.57 3.29 -5.10
C SER A 265 11.09 3.38 -4.68
N ARG A 266 10.57 2.29 -4.13
CA ARG A 266 9.19 2.19 -3.61
C ARG A 266 8.95 3.18 -2.46
N ALA A 267 9.97 3.44 -1.65
CA ALA A 267 9.92 4.40 -0.57
C ALA A 267 9.92 5.85 -1.06
N GLN A 268 10.67 6.17 -2.12
CA GLN A 268 10.70 7.51 -2.68
C GLN A 268 9.41 7.87 -3.40
N GLU A 269 8.82 6.93 -4.15
CA GLU A 269 7.56 7.12 -4.85
C GLU A 269 6.50 7.78 -3.95
N LYS A 270 6.30 7.24 -2.73
CA LYS A 270 5.38 7.77 -1.71
C LYS A 270 5.64 9.22 -1.27
N THR A 271 6.87 9.70 -1.37
CA THR A 271 7.28 11.03 -0.86
C THR A 271 7.36 12.09 -1.95
N THR A 272 7.33 11.69 -3.22
CA THR A 272 7.65 12.58 -4.34
C THR A 272 6.44 13.33 -4.90
N GLY A 273 5.22 12.93 -4.54
CA GLY A 273 3.98 13.49 -5.10
C GLY A 273 3.76 13.13 -6.57
N ASP A 274 4.51 12.16 -7.08
CA ASP A 274 4.33 11.64 -8.43
C ASP A 274 3.09 10.75 -8.48
N VAL A 275 2.25 10.96 -9.48
CA VAL A 275 1.12 10.09 -9.84
C VAL A 275 1.62 8.83 -10.54
N GLU A 276 2.71 8.94 -11.30
CA GLU A 276 3.32 7.84 -12.02
C GLU A 276 4.82 8.08 -12.19
N ARG A 277 5.63 7.03 -12.05
CA ARG A 277 7.08 7.04 -12.31
C ARG A 277 7.44 5.83 -13.14
N VAL A 278 8.18 6.06 -14.23
CA VAL A 278 8.61 4.98 -15.13
C VAL A 278 10.05 5.22 -15.57
N VAL A 279 10.87 4.17 -15.53
CA VAL A 279 12.13 4.14 -16.28
C VAL A 279 11.78 3.67 -17.70
N GLU A 280 11.73 4.60 -18.65
CA GLU A 280 11.30 4.30 -20.03
C GLU A 280 12.35 3.51 -20.80
N LYS A 281 13.62 3.83 -20.55
CA LYS A 281 14.74 3.15 -21.18
C LYS A 281 15.95 3.19 -20.28
N LYS A 282 16.61 2.05 -20.16
CA LYS A 282 17.95 1.97 -19.57
C LYS A 282 18.97 1.84 -20.69
N ILE A 283 19.72 2.91 -20.91
CA ILE A 283 20.73 3.03 -21.95
C ILE A 283 22.06 2.76 -21.25
N VAL A 284 22.42 1.48 -21.05
CA VAL A 284 23.61 1.08 -20.26
C VAL A 284 23.43 1.34 -18.74
N ASP A 285 24.34 0.86 -17.91
CA ASP A 285 24.30 1.06 -16.45
C ASP A 285 24.55 2.53 -16.00
N GLN A 286 24.86 3.43 -16.94
CA GLN A 286 25.24 4.83 -16.71
C GLN A 286 24.23 5.85 -17.26
N GLU A 287 23.24 5.45 -18.07
CA GLU A 287 22.24 6.37 -18.60
C GLU A 287 20.84 5.76 -18.50
N MET A 288 19.86 6.56 -18.09
CA MET A 288 18.45 6.17 -18.13
C MET A 288 17.55 7.34 -18.51
N VAL A 289 16.50 7.03 -19.25
CA VAL A 289 15.39 7.95 -19.54
C VAL A 289 14.27 7.66 -18.55
N VAL A 290 13.88 8.68 -17.79
CA VAL A 290 12.85 8.55 -16.76
C VAL A 290 11.68 9.49 -17.05
N ARG A 291 10.47 8.99 -16.86
CA ARG A 291 9.24 9.76 -16.96
C ARG A 291 8.57 9.86 -15.60
N ARG A 292 8.14 11.07 -15.25
CA ARG A 292 7.35 11.39 -14.06
C ARG A 292 6.06 12.06 -14.49
N ASN A 293 4.93 11.58 -14.00
CA ASN A 293 3.66 12.28 -14.08
C ASN A 293 3.38 12.88 -12.71
N GLN A 294 3.30 14.20 -12.60
CA GLN A 294 3.14 14.89 -11.32
C GLN A 294 1.84 15.65 -11.25
N LYS A 295 1.20 15.58 -10.08
CA LYS A 295 0.12 16.48 -9.72
C LYS A 295 0.74 17.78 -9.20
N LEU A 296 0.53 18.88 -9.91
CA LEU A 296 0.96 20.18 -9.43
C LEU A 296 -0.12 20.76 -8.52
N GLU A 297 0.21 20.86 -7.23
CA GLU A 297 -0.61 21.58 -6.27
C GLU A 297 -0.14 23.04 -6.24
N SER A 298 -1.08 23.96 -6.48
CA SER A 298 -0.84 25.39 -6.45
C SER A 298 -1.82 26.03 -5.48
N THR A 299 -1.35 27.00 -4.72
CA THR A 299 -2.21 27.88 -3.91
C THR A 299 -3.08 28.80 -4.77
N PHE A 300 -2.80 28.89 -6.08
CA PHE A 300 -3.59 29.63 -7.05
C PHE A 300 -4.76 28.77 -7.52
N GLY A 301 -6.01 29.24 -7.32
CA GLY A 301 -7.28 28.52 -7.56
C GLY A 301 -7.62 28.14 -9.02
N GLY A 302 -6.62 28.06 -9.90
CA GLY A 302 -6.78 27.57 -11.27
C GLY A 302 -6.92 26.04 -11.33
N ARG A 303 -7.53 25.53 -12.41
CA ARG A 303 -7.53 24.09 -12.73
C ARG A 303 -6.15 23.71 -13.26
N HIS A 304 -5.34 23.05 -12.44
CA HIS A 304 -4.04 22.52 -12.85
C HIS A 304 -4.19 21.11 -13.41
N ARG A 305 -3.58 20.87 -14.57
CA ARG A 305 -3.48 19.52 -15.15
C ARG A 305 -2.19 18.87 -14.65
N ASN A 306 -2.20 17.54 -14.54
CA ASN A 306 -0.98 16.78 -14.30
C ASN A 306 0.04 17.09 -15.41
N ARG A 307 1.32 17.17 -15.04
CA ARG A 307 2.41 17.41 -15.99
C ARG A 307 3.31 16.20 -16.10
N VAL A 308 3.70 15.92 -17.34
CA VAL A 308 4.64 14.86 -17.66
C VAL A 308 6.03 15.49 -17.81
N PHE A 309 7.00 14.95 -17.07
CA PHE A 309 8.40 15.31 -17.14
C PHE A 309 9.19 14.10 -17.63
N VAL A 310 9.89 14.25 -18.75
CA VAL A 310 10.82 13.24 -19.26
C VAL A 310 12.22 13.79 -19.08
N ASN A 311 13.08 13.03 -18.39
CA ASN A 311 14.44 13.44 -18.06
C ASN A 311 15.43 12.35 -18.47
N ASN A 312 16.57 12.77 -19.00
CA ASN A 312 17.72 11.89 -19.17
C ASN A 312 18.59 12.03 -17.93
N MET A 313 18.87 10.91 -17.27
CA MET A 313 19.79 10.82 -16.14
C MET A 313 21.07 10.14 -16.64
N GLU A 314 22.19 10.83 -16.50
CA GLU A 314 23.53 10.37 -16.89
C GLU A 314 24.44 10.33 -15.64
N PHE A 315 25.31 9.32 -15.57
CA PHE A 315 26.42 9.21 -14.61
C PHE A 315 27.77 9.41 -15.29
#